data_AF-A0ABC9V625-F1
#
_entry.id   AF-A0ABC9V625-F1
#
_cell.length_a   1.000
_cell.length_b   1.000
_cell.length_c   1.000
_cell.angle_alpha   90.00
_cell.angle_beta   90.00
_cell.angle_gamma   90.00
#
_symmetry.space_group_name_H-M   'P 1'
#
loop_
_entity.id
_entity.type
_entity.pdbx_description
1 polymer ?
#
loop_
_entity_poly.entity_id
_entity_poly.type
_entity_poly.pdbx_seq_one_letter_code
_entity_poly.pdbx_strand_id
1 'polypeptide(L)'
;MTQRFAFSTSKTLLAVAIFTSMTTSHAEETAEQQNSTNVLPTISIQAQKENPTSYVATKANSALKSDAPLFKTAQSVSVVTREQLDQKQARTLADALEGVAGVEAGKLGRRGWDDFIIRGQTSSDSVYVDGLRVGQNTYVATELSGMDQVQILKGPASINFGLVAPGGMVNLVTKRPEAESFARASMTYGSYSLKEGTFDLNYSPNNSEKGAFRLNGRISDQDDPTDYVYFLCTRQISQNPYPIRVLPS
;
A
#
# COMPACT_ATOMS: atom_id res chain seq x y z
N MET A 1 -0.46 27.05 -17.34
CA MET A 1 -0.95 27.05 -18.74
C MET A 1 -1.58 25.70 -19.01
N THR A 2 -2.89 25.62 -18.87
CA THR A 2 -3.72 24.40 -18.90
C THR A 2 -4.26 24.19 -20.30
N GLN A 3 -4.12 22.99 -20.88
CA GLN A 3 -5.12 22.43 -21.80
C GLN A 3 -5.23 20.91 -21.66
N ARG A 4 -6.48 20.47 -21.49
CA ARG A 4 -6.95 19.09 -21.40
C ARG A 4 -7.25 18.59 -22.81
N PHE A 5 -6.86 17.36 -23.16
CA PHE A 5 -7.31 16.69 -24.38
C PHE A 5 -8.39 15.66 -24.04
N ALA A 6 -9.56 15.85 -24.63
CA ALA A 6 -10.67 14.91 -24.63
C ALA A 6 -10.63 14.09 -25.93
N PHE A 7 -10.70 12.77 -25.83
CA PHE A 7 -10.92 11.87 -26.97
C PHE A 7 -12.36 11.38 -26.93
N SER A 8 -13.13 11.71 -27.96
CA SER A 8 -14.47 11.16 -28.21
C SER A 8 -14.50 10.51 -29.60
N THR A 9 -15.08 9.32 -29.62
CA THR A 9 -15.22 8.37 -30.72
C THR A 9 -16.03 8.89 -31.90
N SER A 10 -15.60 8.57 -33.13
CA SER A 10 -16.51 8.46 -34.29
C SER A 10 -16.17 7.25 -35.15
N LYS A 11 -17.10 6.31 -35.25
CA LYS A 11 -17.09 5.22 -36.23
C LYS A 11 -17.57 5.79 -37.57
N THR A 12 -16.72 5.81 -38.58
CA THR A 12 -17.10 6.18 -39.96
C THR A 12 -17.32 4.95 -40.81
N LEU A 13 -18.55 4.85 -41.33
CA LEU A 13 -19.00 3.97 -42.40
C LEU A 13 -18.34 4.33 -43.74
N LEU A 14 -18.00 3.30 -44.53
CA LEU A 14 -17.68 3.35 -45.96
C LEU A 14 -18.37 2.14 -46.59
N ALA A 15 -19.57 2.28 -47.17
CA ALA A 15 -19.83 2.58 -48.58
C ALA A 15 -19.30 1.52 -49.56
N VAL A 16 -20.12 0.51 -49.86
CA VAL A 16 -20.11 -0.18 -51.16
C VAL A 16 -21.56 -0.35 -51.60
N ALA A 17 -21.90 0.38 -52.66
CA ALA A 17 -23.13 0.26 -53.42
C ALA A 17 -23.04 -0.91 -54.42
N ILE A 18 -24.22 -1.28 -54.95
CA ILE A 18 -24.52 -2.05 -56.18
C ILE A 18 -25.35 -3.32 -55.84
N PHE A 19 -26.69 -3.22 -55.94
CA PHE A 19 -27.54 -4.01 -56.85
C PHE A 19 -29.04 -3.71 -56.62
N THR A 20 -29.66 -3.12 -57.64
CA THR A 20 -31.03 -3.36 -58.15
C THR A 20 -32.28 -3.17 -57.27
N SER A 21 -32.96 -2.04 -57.52
CA SER A 21 -34.36 -1.89 -57.99
C SER A 21 -35.45 -2.90 -57.57
N MET A 22 -36.51 -2.43 -56.88
CA MET A 22 -37.93 -2.56 -57.30
C MET A 22 -38.89 -1.91 -56.28
N THR A 23 -39.66 -0.92 -56.78
CA THR A 23 -41.07 -0.57 -56.51
C THR A 23 -41.68 -0.63 -55.10
N THR A 24 -42.31 0.49 -54.76
CA THR A 24 -43.35 0.76 -53.77
C THR A 24 -44.47 -0.29 -53.65
N SER A 25 -44.81 -0.66 -52.41
CA SER A 25 -46.18 -1.02 -52.01
C SER A 25 -46.40 -0.69 -50.53
N HIS A 26 -47.44 0.10 -50.28
CA HIS A 26 -48.07 0.28 -48.97
C HIS A 26 -48.96 -0.93 -48.66
N ALA A 27 -48.93 -1.40 -47.41
CA ALA A 27 -50.09 -1.78 -46.58
C ALA A 27 -49.63 -2.72 -45.46
N GLU A 28 -49.82 -2.30 -44.21
CA GLU A 28 -50.78 -2.92 -43.27
C GLU A 28 -50.39 -2.55 -41.83
N GLU A 29 -51.18 -1.64 -41.28
CA GLU A 29 -51.15 -1.19 -39.90
C GLU A 29 -51.73 -2.32 -39.04
N THR A 30 -50.87 -3.04 -38.32
CA THR A 30 -51.30 -3.99 -37.29
C THR A 30 -51.11 -3.37 -35.93
N ALA A 31 -52.25 -3.12 -35.29
CA ALA A 31 -52.49 -2.56 -33.97
C ALA A 31 -51.40 -2.85 -32.92
N GLU A 32 -50.88 -1.77 -32.33
CA GLU A 32 -50.15 -1.82 -31.06
C GLU A 32 -51.11 -2.26 -29.94
N GLN A 33 -50.96 -3.49 -29.47
CA GLN A 33 -51.51 -3.90 -28.17
C GLN A 33 -50.68 -3.22 -27.07
N GLN A 34 -51.18 -2.09 -26.56
CA GLN A 34 -50.72 -1.47 -25.33
C GLN A 34 -51.01 -2.39 -24.14
N ASN A 35 -50.10 -3.32 -23.86
CA ASN A 35 -49.95 -3.90 -22.53
C ASN A 35 -49.39 -2.82 -21.61
N SER A 36 -50.27 -2.17 -20.85
CA SER A 36 -49.89 -1.30 -19.74
C SER A 36 -49.41 -2.15 -18.56
N THR A 37 -48.21 -2.68 -18.67
CA THR A 37 -47.49 -3.24 -17.53
C THR A 37 -47.22 -2.08 -16.57
N ASN A 38 -47.85 -2.12 -15.40
CA ASN A 38 -47.68 -1.10 -14.36
C ASN A 38 -46.22 -1.15 -13.87
N VAL A 39 -45.36 -0.26 -14.38
CA VAL A 39 -43.93 -0.24 -14.05
C VAL A 39 -43.77 0.46 -12.70
N LEU A 40 -43.34 -0.30 -11.69
CA LEU A 40 -43.01 0.23 -10.37
C LEU A 40 -41.84 1.24 -10.49
N PRO A 41 -41.83 2.32 -9.70
CA PRO A 41 -40.73 3.28 -9.71
C PRO A 41 -39.42 2.60 -9.27
N THR A 42 -38.36 2.81 -10.05
CA THR A 42 -37.02 2.29 -9.74
C THR A 42 -36.53 2.88 -8.42
N ILE A 43 -36.33 2.02 -7.41
CA ILE A 43 -35.67 2.40 -6.16
C ILE A 43 -34.16 2.37 -6.41
N SER A 44 -33.54 3.55 -6.47
CA SER A 44 -32.08 3.68 -6.52
C SER A 44 -31.55 3.74 -5.09
N ILE A 45 -30.95 2.64 -4.64
CA ILE A 45 -30.23 2.61 -3.35
C ILE A 45 -28.81 3.10 -3.63
N GLN A 46 -28.55 4.35 -3.26
CA GLN A 46 -27.19 4.89 -3.29
C GLN A 46 -26.52 4.55 -1.96
N ALA A 47 -25.67 3.53 -1.97
CA ALA A 47 -24.78 3.27 -0.85
C ALA A 47 -23.68 4.34 -0.85
N GLN A 48 -23.60 5.14 0.21
CA GLN A 48 -22.49 6.07 0.39
C GLN A 48 -21.27 5.26 0.82
N LYS A 49 -20.40 4.96 -0.15
CA LYS A 49 -19.11 4.32 0.11
C LYS A 49 -18.27 5.30 0.94
N GLU A 50 -17.88 4.93 2.16
CA GLU A 50 -16.85 5.64 2.89
C GLU A 50 -15.59 5.66 2.00
N ASN A 51 -15.07 6.85 1.70
CA ASN A 51 -13.94 7.00 0.80
C ASN A 51 -12.74 6.20 1.33
N PRO A 52 -12.28 5.14 0.63
CA PRO A 52 -11.11 4.38 1.06
C PRO A 52 -9.83 5.24 1.00
N THR A 53 -9.87 6.36 0.29
CA THR A 53 -8.79 7.35 0.13
C THR A 53 -8.97 8.54 1.08
N SER A 54 -9.46 8.33 2.30
CA SER A 54 -9.46 9.38 3.32
C SER A 54 -8.06 9.51 3.89
N TYR A 55 -7.54 10.75 3.97
CA TYR A 55 -6.30 11.06 4.67
C TYR A 55 -6.28 10.51 6.11
N VAL A 56 -7.44 10.47 6.77
CA VAL A 56 -7.64 9.92 8.12
C VAL A 56 -8.33 8.57 8.02
N ALA A 57 -7.67 7.52 8.51
CA ALA A 57 -8.29 6.20 8.64
C ALA A 57 -9.22 6.15 9.87
N THR A 58 -10.36 5.50 9.70
CA THR A 58 -11.37 5.30 10.77
C THR A 58 -11.33 3.90 11.37
N LYS A 59 -10.68 2.95 10.70
CA LYS A 59 -10.65 1.52 11.03
C LYS A 59 -9.26 0.92 10.83
N ALA A 60 -8.96 -0.16 11.55
CA ALA A 60 -7.69 -0.91 11.44
C ALA A 60 -7.90 -2.41 11.64
N ASN A 61 -8.73 -3.03 10.79
CA ASN A 61 -9.23 -4.39 11.02
C ASN A 61 -8.13 -5.44 11.09
N SER A 62 -7.09 -5.32 10.26
CA SER A 62 -5.98 -6.27 10.22
C SER A 62 -5.15 -6.24 11.52
N ALA A 63 -4.86 -5.07 12.07
CA ALA A 63 -4.11 -4.92 13.32
C ALA A 63 -4.95 -5.21 14.58
N LEU A 64 -6.28 -5.09 14.51
CA LEU A 64 -7.15 -5.29 15.68
C LEU A 64 -7.86 -6.65 15.69
N LYS A 65 -7.85 -7.39 14.57
CA LYS A 65 -8.68 -8.58 14.33
C LYS A 65 -10.18 -8.31 14.58
N SER A 66 -10.62 -7.07 14.41
CA SER A 66 -11.98 -6.60 14.70
C SER A 66 -12.36 -5.46 13.77
N ASP A 67 -13.63 -5.35 13.38
CA ASP A 67 -14.17 -4.24 12.57
C ASP A 67 -14.59 -3.02 13.43
N ALA A 68 -14.20 -3.00 14.71
CA ALA A 68 -14.45 -1.88 15.59
C ALA A 68 -13.75 -0.60 15.06
N PRO A 69 -14.45 0.56 15.02
CA PRO A 69 -13.81 1.84 14.73
C PRO A 69 -12.68 2.14 15.71
N LEU A 70 -11.66 2.87 15.25
CA LEU A 70 -10.49 3.22 16.07
C LEU A 70 -10.88 3.95 17.36
N PHE A 71 -11.90 4.81 17.30
CA PHE A 71 -12.42 5.52 18.48
C PHE A 71 -13.01 4.60 19.56
N LYS A 72 -13.53 3.43 19.18
CA LYS A 72 -14.11 2.44 20.11
C LYS A 72 -13.10 1.40 20.59
N THR A 73 -11.84 1.53 20.18
CA THR A 73 -10.78 0.58 20.49
C THR A 73 -10.00 1.02 21.71
N ALA A 74 -9.77 0.11 22.67
CA ALA A 74 -9.03 0.42 23.90
C ALA A 74 -7.49 0.49 23.70
N GLN A 75 -6.99 -0.02 22.59
CA GLN A 75 -5.57 -0.01 22.23
C GLN A 75 -5.19 1.25 21.43
N SER A 76 -3.96 1.72 21.62
CA SER A 76 -3.43 2.86 20.88
C SER A 76 -2.94 2.41 19.51
N VAL A 77 -3.71 2.74 18.48
CA VAL A 77 -3.39 2.46 17.06
C VAL A 77 -3.17 3.76 16.33
N SER A 78 -2.13 3.81 15.49
CA SER A 78 -2.00 4.85 14.46
C SER A 78 -2.03 4.19 13.10
N VAL A 79 -2.60 4.88 12.11
CA VAL A 79 -2.66 4.40 10.74
C VAL A 79 -2.10 5.47 9.84
N VAL A 80 -1.13 5.08 9.01
CA VAL A 80 -0.60 5.89 7.92
C VAL A 80 -1.27 5.41 6.65
N THR A 81 -2.09 6.27 6.06
CA THR A 81 -2.92 5.94 4.88
C THR A 81 -2.12 6.02 3.58
N ARG A 82 -2.65 5.45 2.50
CA ARG A 82 -1.99 5.52 1.19
C ARG A 82 -1.69 6.95 0.77
N GLU A 83 -2.65 7.85 0.96
CA GLU A 83 -2.52 9.26 0.62
C GLU A 83 -1.37 9.91 1.41
N GLN A 84 -1.22 9.59 2.70
CA GLN A 84 -0.10 10.09 3.51
C GLN A 84 1.24 9.55 3.02
N LEU A 85 1.32 8.25 2.66
CA LEU A 85 2.53 7.65 2.10
C LEU A 85 2.94 8.32 0.78
N ASP A 86 1.96 8.58 -0.09
CA ASP A 86 2.16 9.22 -1.39
C ASP A 86 2.59 10.69 -1.24
N GLN A 87 1.95 11.45 -0.34
CA GLN A 87 2.32 12.84 -0.07
C GLN A 87 3.71 12.99 0.54
N LYS A 88 4.10 12.06 1.41
CA LYS A 88 5.46 12.00 1.96
C LYS A 88 6.49 11.49 0.95
N GLN A 89 6.04 10.93 -0.17
CA GLN A 89 6.88 10.16 -1.11
C GLN A 89 7.71 9.09 -0.38
N ALA A 90 7.10 8.43 0.61
CA ALA A 90 7.77 7.48 1.49
C ALA A 90 8.28 6.27 0.70
N ARG A 91 9.57 5.94 0.84
CA ARG A 91 10.21 4.82 0.15
C ARG A 91 10.60 3.70 1.09
N THR A 92 10.98 4.06 2.30
CA THR A 92 11.34 3.12 3.36
C THR A 92 10.25 3.10 4.42
N LEU A 93 10.20 2.03 5.21
CA LEU A 93 9.30 1.98 6.36
C LEU A 93 9.62 3.10 7.36
N ALA A 94 10.89 3.53 7.44
CA ALA A 94 11.27 4.64 8.29
C ALA A 94 10.60 5.95 7.89
N ASP A 95 10.56 6.28 6.60
CA ASP A 95 9.87 7.47 6.07
C ASP A 95 8.37 7.42 6.37
N ALA A 96 7.76 6.23 6.24
CA ALA A 96 6.35 6.02 6.54
C ALA A 96 6.03 6.29 8.02
N LEU A 97 6.90 5.81 8.92
CA LEU A 97 6.77 5.93 10.37
C LEU A 97 7.19 7.31 10.91
N GLU A 98 7.86 8.13 10.11
CA GLU A 98 8.28 9.47 10.51
C GLU A 98 7.07 10.33 10.91
N GLY A 99 7.15 10.99 12.06
CA GLY A 99 6.05 11.81 12.60
C GLY A 99 4.92 11.03 13.28
N VAL A 100 4.99 9.69 13.35
CA VAL A 100 4.05 8.90 14.17
C VAL A 100 4.44 9.03 15.64
N ALA A 101 3.52 9.51 16.48
CA ALA A 101 3.76 9.72 17.91
C ALA A 101 4.20 8.43 18.63
N GLY A 102 5.29 8.50 19.40
CA GLY A 102 5.81 7.37 20.17
C GLY A 102 6.48 6.28 19.34
N VAL A 103 6.78 6.56 18.07
CA VAL A 103 7.59 5.73 17.18
C VAL A 103 8.82 6.50 16.77
N GLU A 104 9.98 5.87 16.87
CA GLU A 104 11.24 6.40 16.36
C GLU A 104 11.76 5.44 15.30
N ALA A 105 11.93 5.91 14.06
CA ALA A 105 12.42 5.09 12.96
C ALA A 105 13.85 5.48 12.56
N GLY A 106 14.60 4.54 11.99
CA GLY A 106 15.92 4.78 11.38
C GLY A 106 17.07 5.09 12.36
N LYS A 107 16.84 5.07 13.69
CA LYS A 107 17.84 5.48 14.68
C LYS A 107 19.09 4.61 14.78
N LEU A 108 18.98 3.34 14.40
CA LEU A 108 20.10 2.39 14.46
C LEU A 108 21.02 2.47 13.24
N GLY A 109 20.63 3.22 12.19
CA GLY A 109 21.47 3.46 11.01
C GLY A 109 21.83 2.22 10.20
N ARG A 110 21.12 1.08 10.39
CA ARG A 110 21.35 -0.13 9.60
C ARG A 110 20.78 0.08 8.19
N ARG A 111 21.64 -0.14 7.18
CA ARG A 111 21.29 0.02 5.76
C ARG A 111 20.61 -1.25 5.24
N GLY A 112 19.51 -1.12 4.52
CA GLY A 112 18.75 -2.23 3.94
C GLY A 112 17.82 -2.96 4.91
N TRP A 113 17.65 -2.43 6.12
CA TRP A 113 16.85 -3.00 7.19
C TRP A 113 15.90 -1.94 7.74
N ASP A 114 14.69 -2.33 8.08
CA ASP A 114 13.75 -1.41 8.73
C ASP A 114 13.96 -1.43 10.23
N ASP A 115 14.54 -0.35 10.75
CA ASP A 115 14.71 -0.17 12.18
C ASP A 115 13.70 0.79 12.76
N PHE A 116 13.00 0.33 13.80
CA PHE A 116 12.08 1.17 14.53
C PHE A 116 11.93 0.75 16.00
N ILE A 117 11.71 1.78 16.82
CA ILE A 117 11.51 1.70 18.26
C ILE A 117 10.11 2.23 18.53
N ILE A 118 9.31 1.49 19.29
CA ILE A 118 7.97 1.91 19.70
C ILE A 118 7.98 2.02 21.23
N ARG A 119 7.60 3.20 21.75
CA ARG A 119 7.60 3.50 23.19
C ARG A 119 8.92 3.15 23.89
N GLY A 120 10.05 3.44 23.23
CA GLY A 120 11.40 3.20 23.76
C GLY A 120 11.88 1.74 23.76
N GLN A 121 11.12 0.82 23.16
CA GLN A 121 11.52 -0.58 23.01
C GLN A 121 11.72 -0.93 21.53
N THR A 122 12.83 -1.61 21.22
CA THR A 122 13.08 -2.08 19.85
C THR A 122 11.96 -3.02 19.42
N SER A 123 11.37 -2.72 18.27
CA SER A 123 10.22 -3.48 17.73
C SER A 123 10.43 -3.89 16.27
N SER A 124 11.65 -3.70 15.72
CA SER A 124 12.02 -4.01 14.33
C SER A 124 11.67 -5.45 13.92
N ASP A 125 11.67 -6.40 14.86
CA ASP A 125 11.31 -7.80 14.61
C ASP A 125 9.80 -8.09 14.61
N SER A 126 8.96 -7.08 14.84
CA SER A 126 7.49 -7.20 14.94
C SER A 126 6.80 -6.54 13.75
N VAL A 127 7.24 -6.92 12.55
CA VAL A 127 6.60 -6.54 11.28
C VAL A 127 5.64 -7.63 10.83
N TYR A 128 4.43 -7.22 10.45
CA TYR A 128 3.35 -8.08 10.00
C TYR A 128 2.85 -7.61 8.64
N VAL A 129 2.39 -8.54 7.81
CA VAL A 129 1.70 -8.26 6.56
C VAL A 129 0.31 -8.87 6.66
N ASP A 130 -0.73 -8.06 6.53
CA ASP A 130 -2.13 -8.44 6.66
C ASP A 130 -2.46 -9.26 7.93
N GLY A 131 -1.77 -8.96 9.03
CA GLY A 131 -1.93 -9.62 10.32
C GLY A 131 -1.14 -10.91 10.50
N LEU A 132 -0.30 -11.28 9.52
CA LEU A 132 0.62 -12.42 9.60
C LEU A 132 2.05 -11.93 9.81
N ARG A 133 2.79 -12.59 10.72
CA ARG A 133 4.16 -12.19 11.03
C ARG A 133 5.08 -12.51 9.86
N VAL A 134 5.88 -11.52 9.44
CA VAL A 134 6.94 -11.75 8.45
C VAL A 134 8.06 -12.55 9.13
N GLY A 135 8.60 -13.55 8.44
CA GLY A 135 9.63 -14.42 9.00
C GLY A 135 10.89 -13.65 9.40
N GLN A 136 11.53 -14.06 10.50
CA GLN A 136 12.74 -13.39 11.02
C GLN A 136 13.93 -13.40 10.06
N ASN A 137 13.94 -14.25 9.03
CA ASN A 137 15.01 -14.27 8.02
C ASN A 137 14.77 -13.31 6.84
N THR A 138 13.67 -12.56 6.83
CA THR A 138 13.38 -11.55 5.81
C THR A 138 13.94 -10.21 6.26
N TYR A 139 15.26 -10.16 6.43
CA TYR A 139 16.00 -8.94 6.76
C TYR A 139 16.20 -8.05 5.53
N VAL A 140 15.08 -7.69 4.91
CA VAL A 140 15.03 -6.89 3.69
C VAL A 140 14.13 -5.70 3.99
N ALA A 141 14.54 -4.52 3.53
CA ALA A 141 13.72 -3.33 3.60
C ALA A 141 12.33 -3.61 3.00
N THR A 142 11.30 -3.21 3.74
CA THR A 142 9.91 -3.37 3.37
C THR A 142 9.60 -2.52 2.17
N GLU A 143 9.03 -3.14 1.13
CA GLU A 143 8.52 -2.43 -0.03
C GLU A 143 7.11 -1.85 0.26
N LEU A 144 6.97 -0.53 0.10
CA LEU A 144 5.74 0.19 0.39
C LEU A 144 4.84 0.43 -0.83
N SER A 145 5.33 0.26 -2.06
CA SER A 145 4.53 0.51 -3.28
C SER A 145 3.27 -0.36 -3.38
N GLY A 146 3.37 -1.60 -2.89
CA GLY A 146 2.29 -2.58 -2.85
C GLY A 146 1.38 -2.46 -1.62
N MET A 147 1.71 -1.56 -0.69
CA MET A 147 0.96 -1.39 0.55
C MET A 147 -0.08 -0.28 0.41
N ASP A 148 -1.26 -0.53 0.95
CA ASP A 148 -2.36 0.43 1.03
C ASP A 148 -2.26 1.29 2.28
N GLN A 149 -1.85 0.70 3.40
CA GLN A 149 -1.70 1.43 4.66
C GLN A 149 -0.70 0.73 5.58
N VAL A 150 -0.09 1.52 6.46
CA VAL A 150 0.80 1.06 7.53
C VAL A 150 0.09 1.31 8.86
N GLN A 151 -0.25 0.25 9.58
CA GLN A 151 -0.93 0.29 10.87
C GLN A 151 0.07 0.02 11.98
N ILE A 152 0.13 0.90 12.99
CA ILE A 152 1.04 0.81 14.11
C ILE A 152 0.24 0.56 15.37
N LEU A 153 0.40 -0.63 15.94
CA LEU A 153 -0.20 -1.03 17.20
C LEU A 153 0.81 -0.81 18.32
N LYS A 154 0.51 0.08 19.27
CA LYS A 154 1.44 0.45 20.34
C LYS A 154 1.12 -0.31 21.62
N GLY A 155 2.17 -0.89 22.22
CA GLY A 155 2.09 -1.69 23.42
C GLY A 155 1.91 -3.19 23.16
N PRO A 156 1.81 -4.00 24.22
CA PRO A 156 1.79 -5.45 24.12
C PRO A 156 0.51 -5.93 23.42
N ALA A 157 0.69 -6.74 22.37
CA ALA A 157 -0.41 -7.30 21.57
C ALA A 157 -0.32 -8.83 21.42
N SER A 158 0.40 -9.48 22.34
CA SER A 158 0.67 -10.92 22.29
C SER A 158 -0.59 -11.79 22.33
N ILE A 159 -1.69 -11.28 22.91
CA ILE A 159 -2.99 -11.97 22.93
C ILE A 159 -3.50 -12.23 21.51
N ASN A 160 -3.36 -11.26 20.61
CA ASN A 160 -3.92 -11.34 19.26
C ASN A 160 -2.94 -11.93 18.24
N PHE A 161 -1.64 -11.72 18.43
CA PHE A 161 -0.61 -12.00 17.41
C PHE A 161 0.54 -12.90 17.89
N GLY A 162 0.50 -13.37 19.14
CA GLY A 162 1.53 -14.24 19.71
C GLY A 162 2.83 -13.50 19.98
N LEU A 163 3.86 -13.76 19.17
CA LEU A 163 5.18 -13.17 19.33
C LEU A 163 5.22 -11.71 18.85
N VAL A 164 4.99 -10.77 19.76
CA VAL A 164 5.05 -9.33 19.51
C VAL A 164 5.99 -8.70 20.53
N ALA A 165 6.81 -7.74 20.08
CA ALA A 165 7.67 -6.95 20.95
C ALA A 165 6.83 -6.15 21.97
N PRO A 166 7.35 -5.89 23.19
CA PRO A 166 6.61 -5.16 24.22
C PRO A 166 6.28 -3.71 23.81
N GLY A 167 7.08 -3.12 22.92
CA GLY A 167 6.83 -1.81 22.33
C GLY A 167 5.60 -1.77 21.42
N GLY A 168 5.33 -2.88 20.72
CA GLY A 168 4.22 -3.03 19.80
C GLY A 168 4.62 -3.71 18.50
N MET A 169 3.80 -3.51 17.47
CA MET A 169 4.02 -4.06 16.13
C MET A 169 3.61 -3.08 15.04
N VAL A 170 4.20 -3.26 13.87
CA VAL A 170 3.81 -2.58 12.64
C VAL A 170 3.18 -3.61 11.70
N ASN A 171 1.97 -3.33 11.24
CA ASN A 171 1.22 -4.15 10.32
C ASN A 171 1.03 -3.42 8.99
N LEU A 172 1.57 -4.01 7.94
CA LEU A 172 1.48 -3.57 6.56
C LEU A 172 0.22 -4.19 5.95
N VAL A 173 -0.64 -3.38 5.37
CA VAL A 173 -1.84 -3.88 4.70
C VAL A 173 -1.61 -3.77 3.20
N THR A 174 -1.75 -4.89 2.50
CA THR A 174 -1.55 -4.92 1.05
C THR A 174 -2.71 -4.27 0.31
N LYS A 175 -2.40 -3.72 -0.87
CA LYS A 175 -3.41 -3.26 -1.82
C LYS A 175 -4.27 -4.43 -2.27
N ARG A 176 -5.59 -4.27 -2.15
CA ARG A 176 -6.55 -5.29 -2.57
C ARG A 176 -7.11 -4.98 -3.97
N PRO A 177 -7.58 -6.00 -4.70
CA PRO A 177 -8.30 -5.78 -5.95
C PRO A 177 -9.56 -4.95 -5.74
N GLU A 178 -9.81 -4.02 -6.66
CA GLU A 178 -10.95 -3.11 -6.62
C GLU A 178 -11.97 -3.50 -7.71
N ALA A 179 -13.24 -3.13 -7.51
CA ALA A 179 -14.30 -3.46 -8.46
C ALA A 179 -14.18 -2.69 -9.79
N GLU A 180 -13.50 -1.55 -9.80
CA GLU A 180 -13.28 -0.72 -10.97
C GLU A 180 -11.92 -1.02 -11.60
N SER A 181 -11.89 -1.19 -12.92
CA SER A 181 -10.63 -1.40 -13.63
C SER A 181 -9.85 -0.08 -13.74
N PHE A 182 -8.56 -0.10 -13.39
CA PHE A 182 -7.68 1.05 -13.55
C PHE A 182 -6.24 0.61 -13.89
N ALA A 183 -5.49 1.53 -14.49
CA ALA A 183 -4.07 1.38 -14.72
C ALA A 183 -3.36 2.67 -14.30
N ARG A 184 -2.35 2.55 -13.45
CA ARG A 184 -1.50 3.67 -13.00
C ARG A 184 -0.05 3.27 -13.21
N ALA A 185 0.74 4.23 -13.67
CA ALA A 185 2.18 4.11 -13.73
C ALA A 185 2.80 5.43 -13.26
N SER A 186 3.92 5.34 -12.56
CA SER A 186 4.68 6.52 -12.15
C SER A 186 6.16 6.28 -12.40
N MET A 187 6.87 7.37 -12.64
CA MET A 187 8.31 7.38 -12.79
C MET A 187 8.88 8.51 -11.95
N THR A 188 9.89 8.20 -11.16
CA THR A 188 10.53 9.12 -10.22
C THR A 188 12.01 9.19 -10.54
N TYR A 189 12.53 10.41 -10.57
CA TYR A 189 13.95 10.71 -10.73
C TYR A 189 14.40 11.63 -9.59
N GLY A 190 15.65 11.51 -9.13
CA GLY A 190 16.13 12.32 -8.01
C GLY A 190 17.63 12.26 -7.78
N SER A 191 18.05 12.73 -6.62
CA SER A 191 19.45 12.73 -6.19
C SER A 191 20.03 11.32 -6.10
N TYR A 192 21.37 11.22 -6.17
CA TYR A 192 22.11 9.95 -6.16
C TYR A 192 21.69 9.02 -7.30
N SER A 193 21.56 9.61 -8.51
CA SER A 193 21.18 8.91 -9.75
C SER A 193 19.88 8.10 -9.66
N LEU A 194 18.99 8.42 -8.72
CA LEU A 194 17.76 7.67 -8.52
C LEU A 194 16.94 7.60 -9.80
N LYS A 195 16.58 6.38 -10.18
CA LYS A 195 15.61 6.07 -11.22
C LYS A 195 14.66 5.01 -10.69
N GLU A 196 13.40 5.36 -10.58
CA GLU A 196 12.37 4.47 -10.05
C GLU A 196 11.15 4.48 -10.96
N GLY A 197 10.63 3.30 -11.27
CA GLY A 197 9.40 3.10 -12.01
C GLY A 197 8.45 2.23 -11.20
N THR A 198 7.18 2.63 -11.11
CA THR A 198 6.14 1.80 -10.50
C THR A 198 4.95 1.66 -11.43
N PHE A 199 4.25 0.52 -11.33
CA PHE A 199 3.01 0.27 -12.05
C PHE A 199 2.01 -0.43 -11.13
N ASP A 200 0.73 -0.10 -11.30
CA ASP A 200 -0.40 -0.65 -10.55
C ASP A 200 -1.57 -0.83 -11.50
N LEU A 201 -1.88 -2.09 -11.79
CA LEU A 201 -2.90 -2.50 -12.74
C LEU A 201 -3.97 -3.26 -11.97
N ASN A 202 -5.22 -2.79 -12.05
CA ASN A 202 -6.38 -3.48 -11.52
C ASN A 202 -7.35 -3.79 -12.64
N TYR A 203 -7.73 -5.06 -12.77
CA TYR A 203 -8.64 -5.55 -13.79
C TYR A 203 -9.84 -6.26 -13.15
N SER A 204 -11.04 -5.83 -13.49
CA SER A 204 -12.31 -6.34 -13.01
C SER A 204 -13.25 -6.58 -14.20
N PRO A 205 -13.50 -7.84 -14.59
CA PRO A 205 -14.44 -8.16 -15.66
C PRO A 205 -15.87 -7.73 -15.31
N ASN A 206 -16.52 -6.98 -16.21
CA ASN A 206 -17.91 -6.53 -16.10
C ASN A 206 -18.27 -5.62 -14.90
N ASN A 207 -17.32 -4.85 -14.33
CA ASN A 207 -17.58 -3.92 -13.21
C ASN A 207 -18.43 -4.53 -12.07
N SER A 208 -18.32 -5.85 -11.87
CA SER A 208 -19.24 -6.63 -11.04
C SER A 208 -18.48 -7.68 -10.24
N GLU A 209 -18.99 -7.93 -9.05
CA GLU A 209 -18.47 -8.60 -7.84
C GLU A 209 -17.90 -10.03 -7.99
N LYS A 210 -17.77 -10.56 -9.21
CA LYS A 210 -17.38 -11.96 -9.47
C LYS A 210 -15.88 -12.24 -9.33
N GLY A 211 -15.06 -11.20 -9.30
CA GLY A 211 -13.63 -11.30 -9.06
C GLY A 211 -12.86 -10.19 -9.74
N ALA A 212 -11.80 -9.73 -9.07
CA ALA A 212 -10.88 -8.74 -9.61
C ALA A 212 -9.44 -9.22 -9.39
N PHE A 213 -8.55 -8.79 -10.27
CA PHE A 213 -7.13 -9.07 -10.20
C PHE A 213 -6.35 -7.75 -10.12
N ARG A 214 -5.34 -7.71 -9.25
CA ARG A 214 -4.46 -6.54 -9.12
C ARG A 214 -3.00 -6.98 -9.20
N LEU A 215 -2.23 -6.25 -10.01
CA LEU A 215 -0.81 -6.43 -10.19
C LEU A 215 -0.11 -5.10 -9.93
N ASN A 216 0.75 -5.08 -8.91
CA ASN A 216 1.63 -3.95 -8.64
C ASN A 216 3.09 -4.39 -8.79
N GLY A 217 3.93 -3.46 -9.25
CA GLY A 217 5.36 -3.66 -9.26
C GLY A 217 6.10 -2.34 -9.12
N ARG A 218 7.35 -2.46 -8.66
CA ARG A 218 8.30 -1.37 -8.51
C ARG A 218 9.68 -1.86 -8.90
N ILE A 219 10.38 -1.02 -9.65
CA ILE A 219 11.77 -1.21 -10.04
C ILE A 219 12.48 0.08 -9.65
N SER A 220 13.55 -0.02 -8.88
CA SER A 220 14.30 1.14 -8.39
C SER A 220 15.78 0.87 -8.51
N ASP A 221 16.50 1.88 -8.97
CA ASP A 221 17.96 1.93 -9.01
C ASP A 221 18.41 3.25 -8.40
N GLN A 222 19.35 3.20 -7.45
CA GLN A 222 19.81 4.37 -6.71
C GLN A 222 21.23 4.13 -6.18
N ASP A 223 22.10 5.12 -6.35
CA ASP A 223 23.44 5.12 -5.75
C ASP A 223 23.33 5.43 -4.24
N ASP A 224 24.18 4.80 -3.44
CA ASP A 224 24.21 5.11 -2.02
C ASP A 224 24.88 6.47 -1.79
N PRO A 225 24.33 7.36 -0.94
CA PRO A 225 24.99 8.60 -0.57
C PRO A 225 26.34 8.42 0.14
N THR A 226 26.62 7.22 0.66
CA THR A 226 27.84 6.91 1.43
C THR A 226 28.69 5.86 0.72
N ASP A 227 29.81 6.31 0.14
CA ASP A 227 30.78 5.46 -0.58
C ASP A 227 31.64 4.59 0.36
N TYR A 228 32.04 5.13 1.53
CA TYR A 228 32.97 4.46 2.45
C TYR A 228 32.51 4.55 3.91
N VAL A 229 32.49 3.41 4.60
CA VAL A 229 32.32 3.34 6.05
C VAL A 229 33.69 3.06 6.68
N TYR A 230 34.28 4.07 7.31
CA TYR A 230 35.55 3.92 8.02
C TYR A 230 35.32 3.28 9.39
N PHE A 231 35.74 2.04 9.58
CA PHE A 231 35.82 1.45 10.91
C PHE A 231 37.10 1.94 11.58
N LEU A 232 36.94 2.71 12.67
CA LEU A 232 38.06 2.98 13.57
C LEU A 232 38.43 1.66 14.25
N CYS A 233 39.56 1.07 13.85
CA CYS A 233 40.16 -0.05 14.55
C CYS A 233 40.63 0.45 15.92
N THR A 234 39.75 0.39 16.91
CA THR A 234 40.13 0.68 18.30
C THR A 234 41.02 -0.47 18.75
N ARG A 235 42.34 -0.28 18.66
CA ARG A 235 43.33 -1.19 19.23
C ARG A 235 43.07 -1.24 20.73
N GLN A 236 42.44 -2.30 21.24
CA GLN A 236 42.40 -2.57 22.67
C GLN A 236 43.85 -2.77 23.14
N ILE A 237 44.44 -1.71 23.69
CA ILE A 237 45.68 -1.84 24.46
C ILE A 237 45.26 -2.52 25.76
N SER A 238 45.49 -3.83 25.82
CA SER A 238 45.38 -4.64 27.03
C SER A 238 46.37 -4.09 28.07
N GLN A 239 45.90 -3.21 28.95
CA GLN A 239 46.59 -2.84 30.17
C GLN A 239 46.37 -3.97 31.17
N ASN A 240 47.22 -5.01 31.14
CA ASN A 240 47.28 -6.02 32.19
C ASN A 240 48.36 -5.63 33.20
N PRO A 241 48.03 -5.18 34.42
CA PRO A 241 49.02 -4.69 35.37
C PRO A 241 49.32 -5.72 36.46
N TYR A 242 49.69 -6.97 36.13
CA TYR A 242 50.22 -7.90 37.14
C TYR A 242 51.25 -8.89 36.57
N PRO A 243 52.54 -8.77 36.91
CA PRO A 243 53.49 -9.85 36.69
C PRO A 243 53.38 -10.88 37.82
N ILE A 244 52.83 -12.06 37.52
CA ILE A 244 52.93 -13.24 38.39
C ILE A 244 54.40 -13.70 38.39
N ARG A 245 55.10 -13.45 39.49
CA ARG A 245 56.45 -13.95 39.76
C ARG A 245 56.35 -15.39 40.27
N VAL A 246 56.77 -16.35 39.45
CA VAL A 246 56.93 -17.75 39.85
C VAL A 246 58.34 -17.92 40.42
N LEU A 247 58.47 -18.33 41.68
CA LEU A 247 59.75 -18.73 42.29
C LEU A 247 59.99 -20.23 42.04
N PRO A 248 61.21 -20.64 41.67
CA PRO A 248 61.56 -22.05 41.57
C PRO A 248 61.76 -22.68 42.95
N SER A 249 61.32 -23.92 43.11
CA SER A 249 61.61 -24.83 44.22
C SER A 249 62.97 -25.50 44.07
#